data_AF-A0A3B8UI06-F1
#
_entry.id   AF-A0A3B8UI06-F1
#
_cell.length_a   1.000
_cell.length_b   1.000
_cell.length_c   1.000
_cell.angle_alpha   90.00
_cell.angle_beta   90.00
_cell.angle_gamma   90.00
#
_symmetry.space_group_name_H-M   'P 1'
#
loop_
_entity.id
_entity.type
_entity.pdbx_description
1 polymer ?
#
loop_
_entity_poly.entity_id
_entity_poly.type
_entity_poly.pdbx_seq_one_letter_code
_entity_poly.pdbx_strand_id
1 'polypeptide(L)' 'MNDNIVLIGFMGSGKTTFGKWISRKYGYSFCDTDEYIEKKEKTTINDIFA' A
#
# COMPACT_ATOMS: atom_id res chain seq x y z
N MET A 1 -0.56 -21.31 -1.67
CA MET A 1 -1.21 -20.34 -0.77
C MET A 1 -0.37 -19.08 -0.84
N ASN A 2 -0.98 -17.93 -1.11
CA ASN A 2 -0.26 -16.65 -1.03
C ASN A 2 -0.48 -16.09 0.37
N ASP A 3 0.55 -16.15 1.21
CA ASP A 3 0.52 -15.70 2.61
C ASP A 3 0.65 -14.17 2.69
N ASN A 4 -0.32 -13.45 2.12
CA ASN A 4 -0.35 -11.99 2.11
C ASN A 4 -1.28 -11.45 3.19
N ILE A 5 -0.84 -10.40 3.88
CA ILE A 5 -1.68 -9.58 4.76
C ILE A 5 -2.12 -8.35 3.97
N VAL A 6 -3.43 -8.18 3.80
CA VAL A 6 -4.01 -7.02 3.10
C VAL A 6 -4.65 -6.09 4.11
N LEU A 7 -4.19 -4.83 4.14
CA LEU A 7 -4.70 -3.79 5.04
C LEU A 7 -5.77 -2.97 4.31
N ILE A 8 -7.00 -2.99 4.83
CA ILE A 8 -8.14 -2.21 4.30
C ILE A 8 -8.56 -1.11 5.28
N GLY A 9 -9.25 -0.08 4.78
CA GLY A 9 -9.73 1.05 5.57
C GLY A 9 -9.61 2.39 4.85
N PHE A 10 -10.20 3.45 5.42
CA PHE A 10 -10.18 4.79 4.84
C PHE A 10 -8.78 5.40 4.72
N MET A 11 -8.63 6.42 3.87
CA MET A 11 -7.42 7.24 3.83
C MET A 11 -7.15 7.86 5.22
N GLY A 12 -5.89 7.94 5.63
CA GLY A 12 -5.52 8.45 6.95
C GLY A 12 -5.71 7.48 8.12
N SER A 13 -6.28 6.28 7.91
CA SER A 13 -6.45 5.27 8.97
C SER A 13 -5.14 4.56 9.40
N GLY A 14 -3.98 5.03 8.94
CA GLY A 14 -2.67 4.51 9.34
C GLY A 14 -2.21 3.22 8.65
N LYS A 15 -2.87 2.78 7.56
CA LYS A 15 -2.55 1.52 6.86
C LYS A 15 -1.09 1.42 6.43
N THR A 16 -0.55 2.43 5.75
CA THR A 16 0.84 2.47 5.30
C THR A 16 1.81 2.43 6.49
N THR A 17 1.51 3.14 7.58
CA THR A 17 2.34 3.15 8.80
C THR A 17 2.37 1.78 9.46
N PHE A 18 1.20 1.17 9.68
CA PHE A 18 1.11 -0.15 10.29
C PHE A 18 1.71 -1.25 9.41
N GLY A 19 1.46 -1.20 8.10
CA GLY A 19 2.01 -2.12 7.10
C GLY A 19 3.53 -2.13 7.08
N LYS A 20 4.17 -0.96 7.09
CA LYS A 20 5.64 -0.85 7.18
C LYS A 20 6.18 -1.40 8.51
N TRP A 21 5.44 -1.22 9.61
CA TRP A 21 5.85 -1.74 10.92
C TRP A 21 5.76 -3.27 10.98
N ILE A 22 4.62 -3.84 10.60
CA ILE A 22 4.42 -5.30 10.65
C ILE A 22 5.34 -6.03 9.66
N SER A 23 5.60 -5.44 8.49
CA SER A 23 6.49 -6.04 7.50
C SER A 23 7.93 -6.14 8.01
N ARG A 24 8.45 -5.08 8.63
CA ARG A 24 9.78 -5.07 9.27
C ARG A 24 9.84 -6.03 10.45
N LYS A 25 8.78 -6.09 11.26
CA LYS A 25 8.73 -6.93 12.46
C LYS A 25 8.77 -8.42 12.15
N TYR A 26 8.14 -8.85 11.05
CA TYR A 26 8.00 -10.27 10.71
C TYR A 26 8.73 -10.68 9.43
N GLY A 27 9.54 -9.79 8.83
CA GLY A 27 10.34 -10.10 7.64
C GLY A 27 9.55 -10.19 6.33
N TYR A 28 8.38 -9.54 6.24
CA TYR A 28 7.60 -9.47 5.00
C TYR A 28 8.09 -8.33 4.12
N SER A 29 7.89 -8.47 2.81
CA SER A 29 7.93 -7.32 1.89
C SER A 29 6.73 -6.42 2.12
N PHE A 30 6.93 -5.11 1.98
CA PHE A 30 5.86 -4.11 2.01
C PHE A 30 5.52 -3.66 0.59
N CYS A 31 4.22 -3.56 0.29
CA CYS A 31 3.70 -3.03 -0.96
C CYS A 31 2.59 -2.03 -0.65
N ASP A 32 2.69 -0.84 -1.23
CA ASP A 32 1.63 0.16 -1.23
C ASP A 32 0.96 0.15 -2.62
N THR A 33 -0.37 -0.01 -2.64
CA THR A 33 -1.12 -0.16 -3.90
C THR A 33 -1.20 1.15 -4.66
N ASP A 34 -1.27 2.28 -3.97
CA ASP A 34 -1.38 3.59 -4.60
C ASP A 34 -0.05 3.90 -5.31
N GLU A 35 1.09 3.70 -4.64
CA GLU A 35 2.43 3.83 -5.23
C GLU A 35 2.64 2.89 -6.43
N TYR A 36 2.13 1.66 -6.36
CA TYR A 36 2.21 0.71 -7.47
C TYR A 36 1.42 1.20 -8.70
N ILE A 37 0.20 1.68 -8.49
CA ILE A 37 -0.66 2.19 -9.57
C ILE A 37 -0.02 3.43 -10.21
N GLU A 38 0.47 4.38 -9.41
CA GLU A 38 1.10 5.59 -9.96
C GLU A 38 2.32 5.29 -10.85
N LYS A 39 3.18 4.36 -10.41
CA LYS A 39 4.33 3.91 -11.21
C LYS A 39 3.91 3.23 -12.50
N LYS A 40 2.86 2.42 -12.45
CA LYS A 40 2.36 1.66 -13.60
C LYS A 40 1.71 2.58 -14.63
N GLU A 41 0.89 3.52 -14.18
CA GLU A 41 0.12 4.42 -15.04
C GLU A 41 0.89 5.70 -15.41
N LYS A 42 2.06 5.93 -14.78
CA LYS A 42 2.90 7.14 -14.97
C LYS A 42 2.14 8.45 -14.72
N THR A 43 1.20 8.42 -13.78
CA THR A 43 0.35 9.55 -13.38
C THR A 43 0.00 9.41 -11.90
N THR A 44 -0.42 10.49 -11.22
CA THR A 44 -0.77 10.41 -9.80
C THR A 44 -2.17 9.84 -9.58
N ILE A 45 -2.47 9.30 -8.40
CA ILE A 45 -3.84 8.86 -8.06
C ILE A 45 -4.82 10.03 -8.18
N ASN A 46 -4.41 11.23 -7.76
CA ASN A 46 -5.24 12.42 -7.87
C ASN A 46 -5.57 12.75 -9.34
N ASP A 47 -4.60 12.62 -10.24
CA ASP A 47 -4.81 12.88 -11.67
C ASP A 47 -5.66 11.79 -12.35
N ILE A 48 -5.64 10.54 -11.86
CA ILE A 48 -6.46 9.44 -12.39
C ILE A 48 -7.96 9.68 -12.14
N PHE A 49 -8.31 10.30 -11.00
CA PHE A 49 -9.69 10.52 -10.57
C PHE A 49 -10.17 11.97 -10.73
N ALA A 50 -9.39 12.82 -11.42
CA ALA A 50 -9.72 14.22 -11.71
C ALA A 50 -10.76 14.37 -12.84
#